data_AF-A0A0D0D750-F1
#
_entry.id   AF-A0A0D0D750-F1
#
_cell.length_a   1.000
_cell.length_b   1.000
_cell.length_c   1.000
_cell.angle_alpha   90.00
_cell.angle_beta   90.00
_cell.angle_gamma   90.00
#
_symmetry.space_group_name_H-M   'P 1'
#
loop_
_entity.id
_entity.type
_entity.pdbx_description
1 polymer ?
#
loop_
_entity_poly.entity_id
_entity_poly.type
_entity_poly.pdbx_seq_one_letter_code
_entity_poly.pdbx_strand_id
1 'polypeptide(L)'
;MNNRLGAVYSALYSFWKARMATAGQSSLTRRDSYSIILHDQVTETICSNDLTKSPDELLELLLPKGPKGGNSFDRALKAAETMMTECWADERPPVIIFLSDGIAAFRDKNVQRLFHLAAQMGLVM
;
A
#
# COMPACT_ATOMS: atom_id res chain seq x y z
N MET A 1 -18.53 19.78 -2.11
CA MET A 1 -17.16 19.70 -1.57
C MET A 1 -16.64 18.29 -1.86
N ASN A 2 -15.56 18.14 -2.63
CA ASN A 2 -15.10 16.81 -3.06
C ASN A 2 -14.20 16.19 -1.97
N ASN A 3 -14.78 15.39 -1.07
CA ASN A 3 -14.03 14.65 -0.03
C ASN A 3 -13.34 13.40 -0.62
N ARG A 4 -12.37 13.62 -1.51
CA ARG A 4 -11.62 12.55 -2.20
C ARG A 4 -10.87 11.65 -1.20
N LEU A 5 -10.33 12.23 -0.13
CA LEU A 5 -9.63 11.47 0.91
C LEU A 5 -10.58 10.55 1.68
N GLY A 6 -11.76 11.05 2.06
CA GLY A 6 -12.78 10.22 2.71
C GLY A 6 -13.26 9.07 1.81
N ALA A 7 -13.38 9.31 0.50
CA ALA A 7 -13.68 8.24 -0.45
C ALA A 7 -12.57 7.19 -0.51
N VAL A 8 -11.30 7.61 -0.49
CA VAL A 8 -10.14 6.69 -0.41
C VAL A 8 -10.17 5.86 0.87
N TYR A 9 -10.39 6.48 2.03
CA TYR A 9 -10.46 5.75 3.30
C TYR A 9 -11.63 4.77 3.35
N SER A 10 -12.80 5.15 2.82
CA SER A 10 -13.93 4.24 2.70
C SER A 10 -13.64 3.06 1.78
N ALA A 11 -12.97 3.29 0.64
CA ALA A 11 -12.61 2.22 -0.29
C ALA A 11 -11.59 1.25 0.31
N LEU A 12 -10.57 1.77 1.00
CA LEU A 12 -9.58 0.94 1.71
C LEU A 12 -10.25 0.09 2.80
N TYR A 13 -11.14 0.70 3.59
CA TYR A 13 -11.87 -0.03 4.62
C TYR A 13 -12.72 -1.17 4.03
N SER A 14 -13.49 -0.89 2.97
CA SER A 14 -14.27 -1.91 2.28
C SER A 14 -13.39 -3.01 1.67
N PHE A 15 -12.22 -2.65 1.12
CA PHE A 15 -11.24 -3.60 0.60
C PHE A 15 -10.74 -4.54 1.71
N TRP A 16 -10.30 -4.01 2.85
CA TRP A 16 -9.83 -4.84 3.98
C TRP A 16 -10.93 -5.74 4.54
N LYS A 17 -12.16 -5.23 4.66
CA LYS A 17 -13.32 -6.04 5.10
C LYS A 17 -13.61 -7.19 4.13
N ALA A 18 -13.56 -6.93 2.82
CA ALA A 18 -13.76 -7.97 1.80
C ALA A 18 -12.66 -9.04 1.86
N ARG A 19 -11.38 -8.63 1.96
CA ARG A 19 -10.24 -9.56 2.12
C ARG A 19 -10.38 -10.41 3.38
N MET A 20 -10.72 -9.79 4.51
CA MET A 20 -10.92 -10.50 5.78
C MET A 20 -12.08 -11.51 5.69
N ALA A 21 -13.19 -11.15 5.05
CA ALA A 21 -14.32 -12.06 4.85
C ALA A 21 -13.95 -13.28 3.99
N THR A 22 -13.14 -13.09 2.94
CA THR A 22 -12.66 -14.21 2.11
C THR A 22 -11.69 -15.11 2.86
N ALA A 23 -10.79 -14.55 3.68
CA ALA A 23 -9.84 -15.33 4.47
C ALA A 23 -10.52 -16.24 5.50
N GLY A 24 -11.68 -15.83 6.05
CA GLY A 24 -12.46 -16.65 6.98
C GLY A 24 -13.21 -17.83 6.33
N GLN A 25 -13.37 -17.83 5.00
CA GLN A 25 -14.09 -18.88 4.26
C GLN A 25 -13.16 -19.99 3.73
N SER A 26 -11.85 -19.72 3.62
CA SER A 26 -10.84 -20.69 3.23
C SER A 26 -10.06 -21.20 4.45
N SER A 27 -9.71 -22.49 4.53
CA SER A 27 -8.80 -23.00 5.58
C SER A 27 -7.37 -22.44 5.47
N LEU A 28 -7.10 -21.63 4.44
CA LEU A 28 -5.90 -20.81 4.31
C LEU A 28 -6.08 -19.58 5.21
N THR A 29 -5.48 -19.66 6.40
CA THR A 29 -5.33 -18.56 7.35
C THR A 29 -4.93 -17.26 6.64
N ARG A 30 -5.53 -16.13 7.05
CA ARG A 30 -5.21 -14.77 6.56
C ARG A 30 -3.69 -14.59 6.51
N ARG A 31 -3.12 -14.55 5.30
CA ARG A 31 -1.70 -14.25 5.07
C ARG A 31 -1.47 -12.83 4.59
N ASP A 32 -2.49 -11.99 4.47
CA ASP A 32 -2.27 -10.61 4.03
C ASP A 32 -1.52 -9.84 5.11
N SER A 33 -0.34 -9.32 4.74
CA SER A 33 0.36 -8.30 5.49
C SER A 33 0.14 -6.95 4.85
N TYR A 34 -0.10 -5.92 5.67
CA TYR A 34 -0.42 -4.58 5.20
C TYR A 34 0.70 -3.60 5.54
N SER A 35 1.21 -2.93 4.51
CA SER A 35 2.03 -1.73 4.64
C SER A 35 1.25 -0.55 4.10
N ILE A 36 1.26 0.57 4.82
CA ILE A 36 0.58 1.80 4.39
C ILE A 36 1.58 2.94 4.38
N ILE A 37 1.71 3.59 3.22
CA ILE A 37 2.57 4.74 3.00
C ILE A 37 1.69 5.88 2.53
N LEU A 38 1.66 6.97 3.30
CA LEU A 38 1.11 8.23 2.83
C LEU A 38 2.17 8.98 2.03
N HIS A 39 1.74 9.68 0.99
CA HIS A 39 2.64 10.46 0.16
C HIS A 39 2.05 11.83 -0.17
N ASP A 40 2.93 12.84 -0.10
CA ASP A 40 2.74 14.20 -0.58
C ASP A 40 4.06 14.66 -1.24
N GLN A 41 4.68 15.74 -0.80
CA GLN A 41 6.09 16.05 -1.09
C GLN A 41 7.08 15.11 -0.39
N VAL A 42 6.68 14.49 0.71
CA VAL A 42 7.42 13.48 1.48
C VAL A 42 6.59 12.19 1.60
N THR A 43 7.20 11.15 2.17
CA THR A 43 6.54 9.87 2.43
C THR A 43 6.52 9.60 3.93
N GLU A 44 5.38 9.11 4.43
CA GLU A 44 5.18 8.73 5.82
C GLU A 44 4.70 7.29 5.89
N THR A 45 5.48 6.41 6.51
CA THR A 45 5.09 5.01 6.76
C THR A 45 4.20 4.96 7.99
N ILE A 46 2.95 4.55 7.80
CA ILE A 46 1.95 4.41 8.87
C ILE A 46 2.05 3.03 9.53
N CYS A 47 2.25 1.99 8.72
CA CYS A 47 2.56 0.64 9.19
C CYS A 47 3.39 -0.09 8.13
N SER A 48 4.13 -1.10 8.56
CA SER A 48 4.98 -1.93 7.72
C SER A 48 4.72 -3.40 8.03
N ASN A 49 4.45 -4.19 6.98
CA ASN A 49 4.27 -5.64 7.02
C ASN A 49 3.35 -6.12 8.16
N ASP A 50 2.24 -5.41 8.39
CA ASP A 50 1.37 -5.69 9.53
C ASP A 50 0.41 -6.84 9.23
N LEU A 51 0.53 -7.93 9.98
CA LEU A 51 -0.31 -9.12 9.84
C LEU A 51 -1.51 -9.15 10.81
N THR A 52 -1.52 -8.26 11.81
CA THR A 52 -2.36 -8.44 13.01
C THR A 52 -3.54 -7.49 13.03
N LYS A 53 -3.36 -6.24 12.58
CA LYS A 53 -4.39 -5.20 12.66
C LYS A 53 -5.63 -5.59 11.86
N SER A 54 -6.77 -5.38 12.48
CA SER A 54 -8.09 -5.47 11.87
C SER A 54 -8.33 -4.30 10.91
N PRO A 55 -9.34 -4.39 10.03
CA PRO A 55 -9.75 -3.26 9.18
C PRO A 55 -10.05 -1.98 9.96
N ASP A 56 -10.63 -2.11 11.17
CA ASP A 56 -10.94 -0.98 12.04
C ASP A 56 -9.66 -0.34 12.59
N GLU A 57 -8.72 -1.14 13.10
CA GLU A 57 -7.42 -0.64 13.58
C GLU A 57 -6.59 0.00 12.46
N LEU A 58 -6.60 -0.56 11.24
CA LEU A 58 -5.92 0.05 10.08
C LEU A 58 -6.55 1.40 9.70
N LEU A 59 -7.88 1.52 9.78
CA LEU A 59 -8.58 2.78 9.53
C LEU A 59 -8.28 3.81 10.62
N GLU A 60 -8.25 3.41 11.88
CA GLU A 60 -7.93 4.30 13.01
C GLU A 60 -6.54 4.95 12.89
N LEU A 61 -5.57 4.27 12.29
CA LEU A 61 -4.26 4.86 11.99
C LEU A 61 -4.33 5.99 10.94
N LEU A 62 -5.32 5.95 10.05
CA LEU A 62 -5.51 6.90 8.95
C LEU A 62 -6.41 8.08 9.29
N LEU A 63 -7.39 7.90 10.17
CA LEU A 63 -8.35 8.96 10.53
C LEU A 63 -7.70 10.28 11.01
N PRO A 64 -6.58 10.28 11.77
CA PRO A 64 -5.90 11.51 12.16
C PRO A 64 -5.17 12.22 11.02
N LYS A 65 -5.05 11.59 9.84
CA LYS A 65 -4.23 12.06 8.72
C LYS A 65 -5.10 12.87 7.76
N GLY A 66 -4.72 14.12 7.55
CA GLY A 66 -5.37 15.04 6.62
C GLY A 66 -4.62 15.18 5.29
N PRO A 67 -5.26 15.72 4.24
CA PRO A 67 -4.59 16.01 2.99
C PRO A 67 -3.54 17.09 3.22
N LYS A 68 -2.34 16.87 2.68
CA LYS A 68 -1.23 17.81 2.69
C LYS A 68 -0.97 18.30 1.25
N GLY A 69 -0.36 19.47 1.13
CA GLY A 69 -0.06 20.08 -0.17
C GLY A 69 1.18 19.48 -0.83
N GLY A 70 1.17 19.45 -2.17
CA GLY A 70 2.26 18.92 -2.99
C GLY A 70 2.22 17.40 -3.15
N ASN A 71 2.90 16.90 -4.17
CA ASN A 71 2.81 15.50 -4.55
C ASN A 71 4.07 15.07 -5.33
N SER A 72 4.71 13.98 -4.90
CA SER A 72 5.89 13.41 -5.52
C SER A 72 5.72 11.91 -5.72
N PHE A 73 5.19 11.53 -6.89
CA PHE A 73 5.04 10.13 -7.29
C PHE A 73 6.39 9.40 -7.35
N ASP A 74 7.48 10.05 -7.75
CA ASP A 74 8.81 9.44 -7.73
C ASP A 74 9.24 9.02 -6.31
N ARG A 75 8.96 9.84 -5.29
CA ARG A 75 9.26 9.50 -3.88
C ARG A 75 8.36 8.38 -3.38
N ALA A 76 7.07 8.44 -3.71
CA ALA A 76 6.10 7.42 -3.33
C ALA A 76 6.46 6.05 -3.94
N LEU A 77 6.82 6.00 -5.23
CA LEU A 77 7.28 4.79 -5.90
C LEU A 77 8.58 4.26 -5.30
N LYS A 78 9.52 5.14 -4.93
CA LYS A 78 10.77 4.72 -4.27
C LYS A 78 10.51 4.14 -2.87
N ALA A 79 9.61 4.75 -2.09
CA ALA A 79 9.22 4.21 -0.79
C ALA A 79 8.49 2.86 -0.92
N ALA A 80 7.65 2.71 -1.95
CA ALA A 80 7.00 1.43 -2.24
C ALA A 80 8.00 0.34 -2.64
N GLU A 81 9.02 0.68 -3.46
CA GLU A 81 10.14 -0.22 -3.79
C GLU A 81 10.86 -0.66 -2.51
N THR A 82 11.28 0.27 -1.66
CA THR A 82 11.97 -0.03 -0.39
C THR A 82 11.12 -0.93 0.50
N MET A 83 9.85 -0.59 0.69
CA MET A 83 8.91 -1.37 1.50
C MET A 83 8.74 -2.80 0.98
N MET A 84 8.57 -2.95 -0.34
CA MET A 84 8.46 -4.26 -0.98
C MET A 84 9.72 -5.10 -0.76
N THR A 85 10.91 -4.51 -0.91
CA THR A 85 12.17 -5.23 -0.72
C THR A 85 12.42 -5.63 0.72
N GLU A 86 12.14 -4.75 1.68
CA GLU A 86 12.40 -5.00 3.10
C GLU A 86 11.40 -5.99 3.70
N CYS A 87 10.18 -6.03 3.17
CA CYS A 87 9.10 -6.88 3.65
C CYS A 87 8.84 -8.09 2.77
N TRP A 88 9.76 -8.41 1.86
CA TRP A 88 9.61 -9.51 0.92
C TRP A 88 9.38 -10.84 1.64
N ALA A 89 8.46 -11.65 1.12
CA ALA A 89 8.21 -12.99 1.60
C ALA A 89 7.74 -13.88 0.44
N ASP A 90 8.39 -15.02 0.24
CA ASP A 90 8.16 -15.88 -0.94
C ASP A 90 6.74 -16.46 -0.96
N GLU A 91 6.16 -16.67 0.22
CA GLU A 91 4.79 -17.15 0.35
C GLU A 91 3.71 -16.05 0.20
N ARG A 92 4.11 -14.78 -0.02
CA ARG A 92 3.22 -13.63 -0.18
C ARG A 92 3.62 -12.76 -1.38
N PRO A 93 2.97 -12.92 -2.55
CA PRO A 93 3.28 -12.06 -3.69
C PRO A 93 2.99 -10.59 -3.35
N PRO A 94 3.88 -9.65 -3.68
CA PRO A 94 3.68 -8.24 -3.37
C PRO A 94 2.56 -7.66 -4.24
N VAL A 95 1.66 -6.89 -3.62
CA VAL A 95 0.62 -6.13 -4.31
C VAL A 95 0.74 -4.66 -3.90
N ILE A 96 0.94 -3.78 -4.88
CA ILE A 96 1.01 -2.34 -4.65
C ILE A 96 -0.25 -1.68 -5.22
N ILE A 97 -1.01 -1.04 -4.36
CA ILE A 97 -2.18 -0.25 -4.72
C ILE A 97 -1.80 1.23 -4.60
N PHE A 98 -1.61 1.90 -5.73
CA PHE A 98 -1.22 3.30 -5.78
C PHE A 98 -2.45 4.20 -5.97
N LEU A 99 -2.87 4.89 -4.92
CA LEU A 99 -4.03 5.78 -4.93
C LEU A 99 -3.56 7.23 -5.05
N SER A 100 -3.94 7.92 -6.12
CA SER A 100 -3.60 9.32 -6.33
C SER A 100 -4.72 10.09 -7.01
N ASP A 101 -4.60 11.42 -7.02
CA ASP A 101 -5.46 12.29 -7.82
C ASP A 101 -4.99 12.48 -9.27
N GLY A 102 -3.90 11.79 -9.65
CA GLY A 102 -3.30 11.87 -10.98
C GLY A 102 -2.47 13.14 -11.25
N ILE A 103 -2.30 14.03 -10.27
CA ILE A 103 -1.64 15.33 -10.47
C ILE A 103 -0.21 15.30 -9.92
N ALA A 104 0.67 14.55 -10.59
CA ALA A 104 2.13 14.65 -10.47
C ALA A 104 2.82 13.91 -11.62
N ALA A 105 4.01 14.38 -11.99
CA ALA A 105 4.86 13.65 -12.92
C ALA A 105 5.65 12.57 -12.18
N PHE A 106 5.95 11.49 -12.89
CA PHE A 106 6.91 10.47 -12.48
C PHE A 106 7.70 10.01 -13.70
N ARG A 107 8.83 9.35 -13.45
CA ARG A 107 9.63 8.76 -14.54
C ARG A 107 9.24 7.30 -14.72
N ASP A 108 8.89 6.90 -15.95
CA ASP A 108 8.54 5.51 -16.29
C ASP A 108 9.56 4.49 -15.81
N LYS A 109 10.86 4.86 -15.85
CA LYS A 109 11.96 4.03 -15.36
C LYS A 109 11.80 3.60 -13.89
N ASN A 110 11.12 4.39 -13.06
CA ASN A 110 10.90 4.06 -11.65
C ASN A 110 9.87 2.93 -11.51
N VAL A 111 8.80 2.96 -12.32
CA VAL A 111 7.81 1.87 -12.38
C VAL A 111 8.43 0.61 -12.98
N GLN A 112 9.19 0.75 -14.08
CA GLN A 112 9.91 -0.37 -14.68
C GLN A 112 10.90 -1.01 -13.71
N ARG A 113 11.64 -0.21 -12.94
CA ARG A 113 12.57 -0.71 -11.92
C ARG A 113 11.85 -1.51 -10.84
N LEU A 114 10.69 -1.04 -10.39
CA LEU A 114 9.88 -1.74 -9.40
C LEU A 114 9.44 -3.13 -9.89
N PHE A 115 8.95 -3.23 -11.14
CA PHE A 115 8.57 -4.52 -11.73
C PHE A 115 9.77 -5.45 -11.96
N HIS A 116 10.89 -4.94 -12.46
CA HIS A 116 12.10 -5.76 -12.63
C HIS A 116 12.59 -6.31 -11.29
N LEU A 117 12.55 -5.50 -10.23
CA LEU A 117 12.98 -5.92 -8.91
C LEU A 117 12.06 -7.00 -8.34
N ALA A 118 10.74 -6.82 -8.45
CA ALA A 118 9.77 -7.84 -8.04
C ALA A 118 9.97 -9.16 -8.80
N ALA A 119 10.21 -9.10 -10.11
CA ALA A 119 10.50 -10.28 -10.92
C ALA A 119 11.80 -10.96 -10.50
N GLN A 120 12.88 -10.19 -10.28
CA GLN A 120 14.16 -10.73 -9.81
C GLN A 120 14.04 -11.43 -8.46
N MET A 121 13.36 -10.81 -7.49
CA MET A 121 13.20 -11.39 -6.15
C MET A 121 12.31 -12.64 -6.16
N GLY A 122 11.27 -12.67 -7.00
CA GLY A 122 10.41 -13.86 -7.14
C GLY A 122 11.05 -15.01 -7.94
N LEU A 123 12.17 -14.79 -8.63
CA LEU A 123 12.92 -15.81 -9.36
C LEU A 123 14.04 -16.46 -8.54
N VAL A 124 14.43 -15.88 -7.40
CA VAL A 124 15.38 -16.51 -6.47
C VAL A 124 14.64 -17.60 -5.71
N MET A 125 14.48 -18.74 -6.37
CA MET A 125 13.91 -19.98 -5.82
C MET A 125 15.01 -21.04 -5.72
#